data_AF-A0A1Q8R0E3-F1
#
_entry.id   AF-A0A1Q8R0E3-F1
#
_cell.length_a   1.000
_cell.length_b   1.000
_cell.length_c   1.000
_cell.angle_alpha   90.00
_cell.angle_beta   90.00
_cell.angle_gamma   90.00
#
_symmetry.space_group_name_H-M   'P 1'
#
loop_
_entity.id
_entity.type
_entity.pdbx_description
1 polymer ?
#
loop_
_entity_poly.entity_id
_entity_poly.type
_entity_poly.pdbx_seq_one_letter_code
_entity_poly.pdbx_strand_id
1 'polypeptide(L)'
;MPTKRDVERVLEIRDWKQLRDWAEENKNLYRQLMARIYVKDGIVFWRAVEALGVFVHHVEQEERNYAIELVRRYFWMLNEESGGTAWNASEAIGSILAHCPKTCGHFNWMLSGLLEDESLRDGALWGLAQLAQVAPHLVDPLEERIKPFLESTETLTRGLAALIYALMRTSHDELALYRAEGPKWSVTVDLNHRLENDQNSFEIYQDGKLASYSVLELWQAQTIVFWTETVMIKDLEVELTVASTSTGLCWLSLGPSVEEEQSLRTWAARWFPKWFLMRRGDPNRKAVGQLQEYLAGKRKEFTIPLHQMGTPFQLKVWEELGRIPYGETRSYGDLAMSVDNPKGQRAVGMANNRNPIGIVVPCHRVIGKNGSLTGYAGGLEIKQRLLELEGAILDITCDKA
;
A
#
# COMPACT_ATOMS: atom_id res chain seq x y z
N MET A 1 15.18 30.56 4.12
CA MET A 1 13.81 30.37 4.67
C MET A 1 12.81 30.42 3.53
N PRO A 2 11.93 29.41 3.37
CA PRO A 2 10.92 29.42 2.33
C PRO A 2 9.87 30.51 2.60
N THR A 3 9.46 31.20 1.54
CA THR A 3 8.32 32.12 1.59
C THR A 3 7.01 31.35 1.63
N LYS A 4 5.90 32.03 1.96
CA LYS A 4 4.55 31.42 1.91
C LYS A 4 4.23 30.81 0.53
N ARG A 5 4.69 31.45 -0.55
CA ARG A 5 4.50 30.96 -1.94
C ARG A 5 5.31 29.70 -2.21
N ASP A 6 6.51 29.60 -1.65
CA ASP A 6 7.35 28.40 -1.81
C ASP A 6 6.71 27.19 -1.13
N VAL A 7 6.18 27.38 0.09
CA VAL A 7 5.44 26.33 0.81
C VAL A 7 4.20 25.91 0.02
N GLU A 8 3.42 26.87 -0.49
CA GLU A 8 2.22 26.57 -1.28
C GLU A 8 2.56 25.78 -2.54
N ARG A 9 3.62 26.15 -3.27
CA ARG A 9 4.10 25.38 -4.43
C ARG A 9 4.49 23.96 -4.05
N VAL A 10 5.21 23.76 -2.94
CA VAL A 10 5.57 22.41 -2.45
C VAL A 10 4.33 21.58 -2.14
N LEU A 11 3.29 22.18 -1.55
CA LEU A 11 2.00 21.52 -1.34
C LEU A 11 1.31 21.23 -2.69
N GLU A 12 1.31 22.14 -3.65
CA GLU A 12 0.69 21.95 -4.97
C GLU A 12 1.30 20.83 -5.81
N ILE A 13 2.62 20.61 -5.69
CA ILE A 13 3.32 19.55 -6.45
C ILE A 13 3.63 18.31 -5.60
N ARG A 14 3.32 18.33 -4.29
CA ARG A 14 3.64 17.28 -3.31
C ARG A 14 5.14 16.95 -3.26
N ASP A 15 6.00 17.97 -3.30
CA ASP A 15 7.46 17.78 -3.19
C ASP A 15 7.88 17.58 -1.72
N TRP A 16 7.62 16.37 -1.22
CA TRP A 16 7.97 15.96 0.14
C TRP A 16 9.46 15.85 0.38
N LYS A 17 10.27 15.77 -0.69
CA LYS A 17 11.72 15.84 -0.57
C LYS A 17 12.14 17.25 -0.18
N GLN A 18 11.71 18.25 -0.96
CA GLN A 18 12.00 19.66 -0.66
C GLN A 18 11.48 20.09 0.72
N LEU A 19 10.31 19.57 1.13
CA LEU A 19 9.76 19.81 2.47
C LEU A 19 10.69 19.31 3.58
N ARG A 20 11.27 18.11 3.43
CA ARG A 20 12.22 17.53 4.39
C ARG A 20 13.51 18.33 4.43
N ASP A 21 14.06 18.69 3.28
CA ASP A 21 15.27 19.53 3.19
C ASP A 21 15.08 20.85 3.96
N TRP A 22 13.90 21.49 3.89
CA TRP A 22 13.59 22.69 4.67
C TRP A 22 13.36 22.43 6.17
N ALA A 23 12.92 21.23 6.54
CA ALA A 23 12.67 20.87 7.92
C ALA A 23 13.98 20.78 8.73
N GLU A 24 15.05 20.28 8.11
CA GLU A 24 16.42 20.26 8.67
C GLU A 24 16.91 21.68 8.98
N GLU A 25 16.63 22.63 8.08
CA GLU A 25 17.12 24.01 8.20
C GLU A 25 16.24 24.90 9.11
N ASN A 26 14.93 24.64 9.21
CA ASN A 26 14.00 25.60 9.83
C ASN A 26 12.71 24.99 10.40
N LYS A 27 12.68 24.81 11.72
CA LYS A 27 11.51 24.34 12.47
C LYS A 27 10.31 25.29 12.48
N ASN A 28 10.47 26.56 12.07
CA ASN A 28 9.32 27.46 11.90
C ASN A 28 8.42 27.10 10.70
N LEU A 29 8.82 26.15 9.86
CA LEU A 29 7.98 25.62 8.79
C LEU A 29 6.63 25.10 9.30
N TYR A 30 6.61 24.53 10.52
CA TYR A 30 5.38 24.15 11.23
C TYR A 30 4.33 25.28 11.25
N ARG A 31 4.73 26.53 11.53
CA ARG A 31 3.79 27.66 11.60
C ARG A 31 3.19 27.98 10.23
N GLN A 32 3.96 27.79 9.16
CA GLN A 32 3.48 28.01 7.79
C GLN A 32 2.48 26.93 7.36
N LEU A 33 2.76 25.66 7.70
CA LEU A 33 1.83 24.55 7.48
C LEU A 33 0.53 24.76 8.28
N MET A 34 0.65 25.13 9.56
CA MET A 34 -0.50 25.42 10.40
C MET A 34 -1.41 26.50 9.86
N ALA A 35 -0.84 27.59 9.35
CA ALA A 35 -1.62 28.67 8.75
C ALA A 35 -2.48 28.20 7.56
N ARG A 36 -2.08 27.12 6.87
CA ARG A 36 -2.85 26.51 5.78
C ARG A 36 -3.89 25.50 6.27
N ILE A 37 -3.65 24.85 7.41
CA ILE A 37 -4.61 23.91 8.01
C ILE A 37 -5.83 24.64 8.61
N TYR A 38 -5.66 25.87 9.11
CA TYR A 38 -6.79 26.65 9.63
C TYR A 38 -7.82 27.05 8.56
N VAL A 39 -7.40 27.13 7.30
CA VAL A 39 -8.29 27.47 6.20
C VAL A 39 -8.62 26.17 5.47
N LYS A 40 -9.83 25.65 5.65
CA LYS A 40 -10.29 24.42 4.97
C LYS A 40 -10.59 24.69 3.50
N ASP A 41 -9.53 24.91 2.73
CA ASP A 41 -9.57 25.27 1.31
C ASP A 41 -9.08 24.12 0.42
N GLY A 42 -10.05 23.31 -0.02
CA GLY A 42 -9.87 22.30 -1.05
C GLY A 42 -8.66 21.38 -0.84
N ILE A 43 -7.91 21.14 -1.91
CA ILE A 43 -6.79 20.20 -1.93
C ILE A 43 -5.57 20.72 -1.17
N VAL A 44 -5.36 22.04 -1.09
CA VAL A 44 -4.19 22.63 -0.43
C VAL A 44 -4.26 22.41 1.08
N PHE A 45 -5.46 22.55 1.67
CA PHE A 45 -5.70 22.17 3.07
C PHE A 45 -5.25 20.74 3.36
N TRP A 46 -5.73 19.77 2.57
CA TRP A 46 -5.43 18.37 2.80
C TRP A 46 -3.96 18.03 2.60
N ARG A 47 -3.32 18.66 1.62
CA ARG A 47 -1.88 18.50 1.41
C ARG A 47 -1.06 19.17 2.51
N ALA A 48 -1.54 20.25 3.12
CA ALA A 48 -0.92 20.82 4.33
C ALA A 48 -1.05 19.86 5.53
N VAL A 49 -2.19 19.19 5.68
CA VAL A 49 -2.41 18.13 6.67
C VAL A 49 -1.45 16.96 6.44
N GLU A 50 -1.32 16.46 5.21
CA GLU A 50 -0.34 15.41 4.84
C GLU A 50 1.10 15.87 5.14
N ALA A 51 1.46 17.06 4.66
CA ALA A 51 2.79 17.65 4.85
C ALA A 51 3.16 17.82 6.32
N LEU A 52 2.20 18.14 7.20
CA LEU A 52 2.43 18.20 8.63
C LEU A 52 2.91 16.86 9.19
N GLY A 53 2.27 15.74 8.80
CA GLY A 53 2.68 14.40 9.22
C GLY A 53 4.08 14.06 8.72
N VAL A 54 4.37 14.34 7.44
CA VAL A 54 5.69 14.16 6.83
C VAL A 54 6.77 14.97 7.56
N PHE A 55 6.49 16.24 7.81
CA PHE A 55 7.39 17.15 8.52
C PHE A 55 7.68 16.66 9.93
N VAL A 56 6.64 16.30 10.70
CA VAL A 56 6.77 15.84 12.09
C VAL A 56 7.57 14.55 12.17
N HIS A 57 7.29 13.59 11.28
CA HIS A 57 8.03 12.32 11.22
C HIS A 57 9.53 12.52 10.96
N HIS A 58 9.86 13.46 10.07
CA HIS A 58 11.24 13.78 9.74
C HIS A 58 11.95 14.48 10.91
N VAL A 59 11.36 15.51 11.51
CA VAL A 59 11.94 16.22 12.67
C VAL A 59 12.12 15.28 13.87
N GLU A 60 11.21 14.33 14.07
CA GLU A 60 11.30 13.35 15.15
C GLU A 60 12.52 12.41 15.02
N GLN A 61 13.09 12.22 13.83
CA GLN A 61 14.33 11.44 13.66
C GLN A 61 15.52 12.11 14.35
N GLU A 62 15.48 13.43 14.52
CA GLU A 62 16.52 14.22 15.18
C GLU A 62 16.13 14.61 16.62
N GLU A 63 14.86 14.97 16.83
CA GLU A 63 14.33 15.43 18.12
C GLU A 63 13.30 14.47 18.69
N ARG A 64 13.76 13.64 19.62
CA ARG A 64 12.89 12.68 20.33
C ARG A 64 11.71 13.40 20.99
N ASN A 65 10.53 12.80 20.86
CA ASN A 65 9.25 13.28 21.41
C ASN A 65 8.65 14.53 20.76
N TYR A 66 9.23 15.09 19.69
CA TYR A 66 8.65 16.25 18.99
C TYR A 66 7.18 16.00 18.58
N ALA A 67 6.90 14.82 18.03
CA ALA A 67 5.56 14.41 17.62
C ALA A 67 4.57 14.35 18.80
N ILE A 68 4.99 13.82 19.95
CA ILE A 68 4.17 13.75 21.18
C ILE A 68 3.79 15.15 21.64
N GLU A 69 4.76 16.04 21.75
CA GLU A 69 4.53 17.40 22.25
C GLU A 69 3.61 18.19 21.31
N LEU A 70 3.71 17.96 20.01
CA LEU A 70 2.82 18.58 19.06
C LEU A 70 1.39 18.03 19.14
N VAL A 71 1.21 16.72 19.26
CA VAL A 71 -0.12 16.11 19.46
C VAL A 71 -0.77 16.62 20.75
N ARG A 72 0.00 16.69 21.85
CA ARG A 72 -0.46 17.28 23.12
C ARG A 72 -0.91 18.72 22.95
N ARG A 73 -0.19 19.53 22.16
CA ARG A 73 -0.58 20.91 21.87
C ARG A 73 -1.92 20.97 21.14
N TYR A 74 -2.17 20.13 20.14
CA TYR A 74 -3.48 20.10 19.47
C TYR A 74 -4.61 19.72 20.43
N PHE A 75 -4.41 18.70 21.28
CA PHE A 75 -5.41 18.36 22.28
C PHE A 75 -5.65 19.46 23.31
N TRP A 76 -4.60 20.19 23.71
CA TRP A 76 -4.75 21.34 24.59
C TRP A 76 -5.55 22.48 23.94
N MET A 77 -5.33 22.71 22.64
CA MET A 77 -6.08 23.71 21.86
C MET A 77 -7.56 23.37 21.69
N LEU A 78 -7.93 22.09 21.77
CA LEU A 78 -9.32 21.64 21.75
C LEU A 78 -10.07 21.93 23.05
N ASN A 79 -9.36 22.24 24.14
CA ASN A 79 -9.98 22.55 25.42
C ASN A 79 -10.62 23.95 25.39
N GLU A 80 -11.81 24.09 25.98
CA GLU A 80 -12.57 25.35 26.03
C GLU A 80 -11.78 26.49 26.70
N GLU A 81 -10.90 26.16 27.66
CA GLU A 81 -10.03 27.09 28.36
C GLU A 81 -8.95 27.73 27.48
N SER A 82 -8.68 27.17 26.30
CA SER A 82 -7.62 27.67 25.41
C SER A 82 -7.99 28.98 24.70
N GLY A 83 -9.28 29.33 24.63
CA GLY A 83 -9.79 30.46 23.86
C GLY A 83 -9.54 30.33 22.33
N GLY A 84 -9.08 29.17 21.87
CA GLY A 84 -8.77 28.88 20.48
C GLY A 84 -9.96 28.30 19.72
N THR A 85 -9.98 28.53 18.40
CA THR A 85 -10.94 27.88 17.51
C THR A 85 -10.25 26.67 16.89
N ALA A 86 -10.40 25.49 17.49
CA ALA A 86 -9.66 24.28 17.15
C ALA A 86 -10.14 23.56 15.88
N TRP A 87 -10.56 24.32 14.86
CA TRP A 87 -11.03 23.79 13.58
C TRP A 87 -9.92 22.97 12.91
N ASN A 88 -10.26 21.78 12.43
CA ASN A 88 -9.39 20.85 11.71
C ASN A 88 -8.23 20.24 12.52
N ALA A 89 -8.25 20.35 13.85
CA ALA A 89 -7.24 19.74 14.72
C ALA A 89 -7.25 18.20 14.62
N SER A 90 -8.42 17.60 14.42
CA SER A 90 -8.61 16.16 14.23
C SER A 90 -7.82 15.61 13.04
N GLU A 91 -7.86 16.30 11.89
CA GLU A 91 -7.15 15.93 10.67
C GLU A 91 -5.63 16.00 10.90
N ALA A 92 -5.17 17.07 11.57
CA ALA A 92 -3.75 17.24 11.90
C ALA A 92 -3.25 16.14 12.85
N ILE A 93 -3.98 15.86 13.93
CA ILE A 93 -3.68 14.76 14.87
C ILE A 93 -3.64 13.43 14.10
N GLY A 94 -4.67 13.14 13.31
CA GLY A 94 -4.76 11.94 12.48
C GLY A 94 -3.56 11.73 11.57
N SER A 95 -3.15 12.80 10.86
CA SER A 95 -1.97 12.77 9.99
C SER A 95 -0.68 12.49 10.77
N ILE A 96 -0.47 13.13 11.93
CA ILE A 96 0.70 12.89 12.77
C ILE A 96 0.72 11.45 13.28
N LEU A 97 -0.42 10.93 13.75
CA LEU A 97 -0.53 9.55 14.23
C LEU A 97 -0.20 8.53 13.13
N ALA A 98 -0.68 8.77 11.91
CA ALA A 98 -0.41 7.89 10.76
C ALA A 98 1.06 7.95 10.31
N HIS A 99 1.74 9.09 10.41
CA HIS A 99 3.16 9.19 10.05
C HIS A 99 4.10 8.77 11.18
N CYS A 100 3.66 8.86 12.44
CA CYS A 100 4.44 8.54 13.63
C CYS A 100 3.75 7.48 14.52
N PRO A 101 3.31 6.32 13.97
CA PRO A 101 2.45 5.39 14.71
C PRO A 101 3.16 4.75 15.91
N LYS A 102 4.48 4.56 15.83
CA LYS A 102 5.27 4.01 16.95
C LYS A 102 5.31 4.94 18.16
N THR A 103 5.44 6.25 17.92
CA THR A 103 5.55 7.24 18.99
C THR A 103 4.19 7.72 19.45
N CYS A 104 3.32 8.10 18.51
CA CYS A 104 2.04 8.76 18.79
C CYS A 104 0.84 7.83 18.74
N GLY A 105 1.00 6.56 18.37
CA GLY A 105 -0.10 5.62 18.19
C GLY A 105 -0.99 5.44 19.42
N HIS A 106 -0.45 5.62 20.63
CA HIS A 106 -1.20 5.52 21.88
C HIS A 106 -2.22 6.65 22.09
N PHE A 107 -2.17 7.72 21.28
CA PHE A 107 -3.20 8.77 21.25
C PHE A 107 -4.44 8.37 20.44
N ASN A 108 -4.45 7.19 19.82
CA ASN A 108 -5.58 6.63 19.08
C ASN A 108 -6.91 6.70 19.85
N TRP A 109 -6.90 6.41 21.15
CA TRP A 109 -8.08 6.47 22.00
C TRP A 109 -8.60 7.89 22.17
N MET A 110 -7.69 8.86 22.35
CA MET A 110 -8.06 10.27 22.43
C MET A 110 -8.61 10.79 21.11
N LEU A 111 -8.00 10.41 19.97
CA LEU A 111 -8.52 10.75 18.64
C LEU A 111 -9.92 10.14 18.43
N SER A 112 -10.14 8.89 18.85
CA SER A 112 -11.45 8.24 18.79
C SER A 112 -12.50 8.86 19.72
N GLY A 113 -12.08 9.57 20.77
CA GLY A 113 -12.98 10.34 21.63
C GLY A 113 -13.57 11.55 20.91
N LEU A 114 -12.86 12.11 19.92
CA LEU A 114 -13.34 13.25 19.12
C LEU A 114 -14.49 12.87 18.18
N LEU A 115 -14.82 11.59 18.04
CA LEU A 115 -15.95 11.13 17.23
C LEU A 115 -17.32 11.58 17.78
N GLU A 116 -17.37 11.86 19.08
CA GLU A 116 -18.58 12.35 19.76
C GLU A 116 -18.92 13.80 19.35
N ASP A 117 -17.92 14.59 18.96
CA ASP A 117 -18.09 15.98 18.50
C ASP A 117 -18.33 16.04 16.98
N GLU A 118 -19.50 16.51 16.58
CA GLU A 118 -19.89 16.65 15.15
C GLU A 118 -18.91 17.46 14.31
N SER A 119 -18.25 18.47 14.89
CA SER A 119 -17.33 19.35 14.18
C SER A 119 -15.95 18.73 13.93
N LEU A 120 -15.60 17.68 14.68
CA LEU A 120 -14.29 17.00 14.63
C LEU A 120 -14.37 15.57 14.09
N ARG A 121 -15.57 14.98 14.13
CA ARG A 121 -15.83 13.58 13.81
C ARG A 121 -15.24 13.12 12.49
N ASP A 122 -15.52 13.83 11.40
CA ASP A 122 -15.07 13.42 10.06
C ASP A 122 -13.54 13.49 9.93
N GLY A 123 -12.91 14.51 10.52
CA GLY A 123 -11.46 14.61 10.58
C GLY A 123 -10.84 13.48 11.40
N ALA A 124 -11.49 13.08 12.49
CA ALA A 124 -11.04 12.00 13.34
C ALA A 124 -11.22 10.63 12.66
N LEU A 125 -12.35 10.38 11.99
CA LEU A 125 -12.56 9.19 11.17
C LEU A 125 -11.56 9.12 10.02
N TRP A 126 -11.31 10.23 9.32
CA TRP A 126 -10.27 10.27 8.29
C TRP A 126 -8.89 9.93 8.86
N GLY A 127 -8.53 10.52 10.01
CA GLY A 127 -7.29 10.24 10.72
C GLY A 127 -7.13 8.77 11.13
N LEU A 128 -8.20 8.16 11.66
CA LEU A 128 -8.24 6.74 12.00
C LEU A 128 -8.14 5.86 10.76
N ALA A 129 -8.72 6.25 9.62
CA ALA A 129 -8.57 5.55 8.35
C ALA A 129 -7.12 5.62 7.82
N GLN A 130 -6.43 6.76 7.97
CA GLN A 130 -5.00 6.84 7.65
C GLN A 130 -4.16 5.96 8.59
N LEU A 131 -4.48 5.95 9.89
CA LEU A 131 -3.79 5.09 10.87
C LEU A 131 -4.03 3.60 10.59
N ALA A 132 -5.24 3.21 10.17
CA ALA A 132 -5.56 1.82 9.82
C ALA A 132 -4.73 1.31 8.62
N GLN A 133 -4.40 2.18 7.67
CA GLN A 133 -3.59 1.82 6.50
C GLN A 133 -2.14 1.48 6.85
N VAL A 134 -1.60 2.07 7.91
CA VAL A 134 -0.18 1.95 8.29
C VAL A 134 0.03 1.09 9.54
N ALA A 135 -0.91 1.10 10.47
CA ALA A 135 -0.82 0.44 11.77
C ALA A 135 -2.22 -0.03 12.25
N PRO A 136 -2.83 -1.02 11.57
CA PRO A 136 -4.20 -1.47 11.90
C PRO A 136 -4.33 -2.04 13.32
N HIS A 137 -3.26 -2.57 13.90
CA HIS A 137 -3.25 -3.03 15.29
C HIS A 137 -3.57 -1.92 16.30
N LEU A 138 -3.34 -0.65 15.95
CA LEU A 138 -3.75 0.50 16.77
C LEU A 138 -5.22 0.87 16.59
N VAL A 139 -5.86 0.45 15.49
CA VAL A 139 -7.26 0.73 15.21
C VAL A 139 -8.17 -0.42 15.64
N ASP A 140 -7.67 -1.67 15.63
CA ASP A 140 -8.42 -2.87 16.05
C ASP A 140 -9.18 -2.75 17.39
N PRO A 141 -8.62 -2.12 18.43
CA PRO A 141 -9.33 -1.97 19.71
C PRO A 141 -10.50 -0.97 19.67
N LEU A 142 -10.64 -0.20 18.59
CA LEU A 142 -11.58 0.93 18.49
C LEU A 142 -12.89 0.57 17.77
N GLU A 143 -13.11 -0.70 17.40
CA GLU A 143 -14.29 -1.12 16.64
C GLU A 143 -15.60 -0.58 17.23
N GLU A 144 -15.85 -0.78 18.52
CA GLU A 144 -17.09 -0.37 19.20
C GLU A 144 -17.32 1.14 19.17
N ARG A 145 -16.24 1.94 19.09
CA ARG A 145 -16.33 3.40 18.94
C ARG A 145 -16.64 3.81 17.50
N ILE A 146 -16.23 3.01 16.51
CA ILE A 146 -16.36 3.35 15.08
C ILE A 146 -17.66 2.78 14.50
N LYS A 147 -18.10 1.60 14.96
CA LYS A 147 -19.28 0.87 14.47
C LYS A 147 -20.55 1.72 14.37
N PRO A 148 -20.91 2.56 15.36
CA PRO A 148 -22.15 3.34 15.30
C PRO A 148 -22.22 4.27 14.08
N PHE A 149 -21.06 4.71 13.58
CA PHE A 149 -20.99 5.65 12.46
C PHE A 149 -21.32 5.00 11.10
N LEU A 150 -21.36 3.67 11.00
CA LEU A 150 -21.89 2.98 9.82
C LEU A 150 -23.38 3.23 9.59
N GLU A 151 -24.10 3.67 10.62
CA GLU A 151 -25.54 4.00 10.55
C GLU A 151 -25.80 5.50 10.52
N SER A 152 -24.75 6.34 10.49
CA SER A 152 -24.88 7.80 10.41
C SER A 152 -25.76 8.21 9.22
N THR A 153 -26.57 9.25 9.39
CA THR A 153 -27.32 9.88 8.28
C THR A 153 -26.39 10.62 7.33
N GLU A 154 -25.30 11.18 7.86
CA GLU A 154 -24.28 11.91 7.09
C GLU A 154 -23.44 10.95 6.23
N THR A 155 -23.47 11.16 4.92
CA THR A 155 -22.81 10.30 3.93
C THR A 155 -21.30 10.22 4.12
N LEU A 156 -20.63 11.35 4.38
CA LEU A 156 -19.18 11.38 4.59
C LEU A 156 -18.77 10.56 5.82
N THR A 157 -19.41 10.80 6.96
CA THR A 157 -19.19 10.06 8.22
C THR A 157 -19.38 8.55 8.00
N ARG A 158 -20.50 8.15 7.38
CA ARG A 158 -20.81 6.76 7.10
C ARG A 158 -19.79 6.11 6.17
N GLY A 159 -19.39 6.84 5.13
CA GLY A 159 -18.38 6.42 4.18
C GLY A 159 -16.99 6.23 4.79
N LEU A 160 -16.54 7.14 5.64
CA LEU A 160 -15.26 7.02 6.34
C LEU A 160 -15.26 5.83 7.32
N ALA A 161 -16.36 5.60 8.04
CA ALA A 161 -16.53 4.42 8.88
C ALA A 161 -16.48 3.12 8.04
N ALA A 162 -17.15 3.10 6.88
CA ALA A 162 -17.14 1.97 5.95
C ALA A 162 -15.71 1.69 5.42
N LEU A 163 -14.93 2.73 5.11
CA LEU A 163 -13.53 2.59 4.74
C LEU A 163 -12.70 1.94 5.84
N ILE A 164 -12.81 2.40 7.09
CA ILE A 164 -12.08 1.79 8.21
C ILE A 164 -12.43 0.30 8.31
N TYR A 165 -13.72 -0.05 8.21
CA TYR A 165 -14.14 -1.46 8.22
C TYR A 165 -13.59 -2.27 7.04
N ALA A 166 -13.48 -1.71 5.85
CA ALA A 166 -12.85 -2.38 4.72
C ALA A 166 -11.36 -2.67 4.99
N LEU A 167 -10.62 -1.70 5.53
CA LEU A 167 -9.21 -1.85 5.90
C LEU A 167 -8.98 -2.86 7.04
N MET A 168 -9.89 -2.90 8.01
CA MET A 168 -9.75 -3.75 9.20
C MET A 168 -10.19 -5.20 8.96
N ARG A 169 -11.17 -5.44 8.07
CA ARG A 169 -11.58 -6.80 7.66
C ARG A 169 -10.46 -7.54 6.93
N THR A 170 -9.64 -6.84 6.13
CA THR A 170 -8.53 -7.47 5.41
C THR A 170 -7.32 -7.76 6.29
N SER A 171 -7.22 -7.10 7.43
CA SER A 171 -6.17 -7.32 8.44
C SER A 171 -6.52 -8.42 9.45
N HIS A 172 -7.62 -9.16 9.25
CA HIS A 172 -8.17 -10.11 10.22
C HIS A 172 -7.18 -11.23 10.58
N ASP A 173 -6.57 -11.86 9.59
CA ASP A 173 -5.65 -12.99 9.80
C ASP A 173 -4.35 -12.57 10.49
N GLU A 174 -3.91 -11.32 10.29
CA GLU A 174 -2.70 -10.77 10.93
C GLU A 174 -2.89 -10.49 12.42
N LEU A 175 -4.12 -10.13 12.80
CA LEU A 175 -4.48 -9.71 14.15
C LEU A 175 -5.05 -10.84 15.00
N ALA A 176 -5.13 -12.06 14.46
CA ALA A 176 -5.65 -13.24 15.15
C ALA A 176 -4.94 -13.50 16.50
N LEU A 177 -3.64 -13.16 16.61
CA LEU A 177 -2.86 -13.28 17.85
C LEU A 177 -3.30 -12.29 18.96
N TYR A 178 -3.95 -11.17 18.58
CA TYR A 178 -4.34 -10.10 19.51
C TYR A 178 -5.83 -10.13 19.87
N ARG A 179 -6.64 -10.98 19.23
CA ARG A 179 -8.09 -11.03 19.44
C ARG A 179 -8.43 -12.15 20.42
N ALA A 180 -8.75 -11.77 21.66
CA ALA A 180 -9.13 -12.71 22.70
C ALA A 180 -10.51 -13.35 22.45
N GLU A 181 -11.49 -12.64 21.85
CA GLU A 181 -12.86 -13.15 21.66
C GLU A 181 -13.61 -12.52 20.44
N GLY A 182 -14.43 -13.32 19.76
CA GLY A 182 -15.49 -12.91 18.81
C GLY A 182 -15.05 -12.42 17.40
N PRO A 183 -15.95 -12.43 16.40
CA PRO A 183 -15.67 -11.84 15.09
C PRO A 183 -15.73 -10.31 15.19
N LYS A 184 -14.60 -9.71 15.55
CA LYS A 184 -14.39 -8.27 15.39
C LYS A 184 -14.46 -7.84 13.94
N TRP A 185 -14.87 -6.61 13.71
CA TRP A 185 -15.07 -5.93 12.44
C TRP A 185 -16.14 -6.60 11.57
N SER A 186 -17.22 -7.01 12.23
CA SER A 186 -18.39 -7.63 11.59
C SER A 186 -19.65 -6.78 11.80
N VAL A 187 -20.56 -6.88 10.84
CA VAL A 187 -21.84 -6.17 10.85
C VAL A 187 -22.99 -7.18 10.72
N THR A 188 -24.18 -6.76 11.11
CA THR A 188 -25.38 -7.55 10.87
C THR A 188 -25.63 -7.71 9.37
N VAL A 189 -26.34 -8.77 8.98
CA VAL A 189 -26.71 -9.02 7.58
C VAL A 189 -27.49 -7.84 6.98
N ASP A 190 -28.39 -7.25 7.76
CA ASP A 190 -29.18 -6.07 7.36
C ASP A 190 -28.29 -4.85 7.08
N LEU A 191 -27.37 -4.53 8.01
CA LEU A 191 -26.46 -3.40 7.82
C LEU A 191 -25.50 -3.65 6.65
N ASN A 192 -25.01 -4.88 6.47
CA ASN A 192 -24.21 -5.23 5.30
C ASN A 192 -24.98 -4.98 4.00
N HIS A 193 -26.22 -5.48 3.90
CA HIS A 193 -27.06 -5.28 2.73
C HIS A 193 -27.33 -3.78 2.49
N ARG A 194 -27.56 -2.98 3.52
CA ARG A 194 -27.71 -1.52 3.39
C ARG A 194 -26.47 -0.86 2.80
N LEU A 195 -25.28 -1.16 3.33
CA LEU A 195 -24.01 -0.61 2.86
C LEU A 195 -23.67 -1.07 1.43
N GLU A 196 -24.01 -2.32 1.08
CA GLU A 196 -23.84 -2.88 -0.26
C GLU A 196 -24.77 -2.24 -1.32
N ASN A 197 -25.77 -1.47 -0.89
CA ASN A 197 -26.69 -0.75 -1.77
C ASN A 197 -26.56 0.78 -1.65
N ASP A 198 -25.65 1.29 -0.84
CA ASP A 198 -25.49 2.72 -0.60
C ASP A 198 -24.59 3.38 -1.68
N GLN A 199 -25.25 3.97 -2.68
CA GLN A 199 -24.59 4.65 -3.81
C GLN A 199 -24.29 6.14 -3.54
N ASN A 200 -24.55 6.65 -2.33
CA ASN A 200 -24.32 8.06 -2.05
C ASN A 200 -22.83 8.39 -2.13
N SER A 201 -22.50 9.38 -2.96
CA SER A 201 -21.11 9.80 -3.21
C SER A 201 -20.68 11.00 -2.36
N PHE A 202 -19.39 11.03 -2.05
CA PHE A 202 -18.71 12.08 -1.32
C PHE A 202 -17.25 12.15 -1.76
N GLU A 203 -16.57 13.24 -1.44
CA GLU A 203 -15.14 13.39 -1.72
C GLU A 203 -14.32 13.14 -0.46
N ILE A 204 -13.25 12.36 -0.60
CA ILE A 204 -12.23 12.22 0.44
C ILE A 204 -10.86 12.51 -0.15
N TYR A 205 -9.97 12.97 0.72
CA TYR A 205 -8.57 13.07 0.38
C TYR A 205 -7.86 11.74 0.65
N GLN A 206 -7.28 11.17 -0.41
CA GLN A 206 -6.55 9.92 -0.35
C GLN A 206 -5.40 9.96 -1.34
N ASP A 207 -4.20 9.57 -0.91
CA ASP A 207 -3.02 9.44 -1.78
C ASP A 207 -2.71 10.73 -2.60
N GLY A 208 -2.88 11.90 -1.96
CA GLY A 208 -2.52 13.20 -2.54
C GLY A 208 -3.56 13.88 -3.42
N LYS A 209 -4.72 13.26 -3.61
CA LYS A 209 -5.81 13.77 -4.44
C LYS A 209 -7.13 13.74 -3.68
N LEU A 210 -8.01 14.67 -4.03
CA LEU A 210 -9.43 14.54 -3.73
C LEU A 210 -10.02 13.60 -4.78
N ALA A 211 -10.71 12.56 -4.31
CA ALA A 211 -11.36 11.59 -5.16
C ALA A 211 -12.77 11.31 -4.65
N SER A 212 -13.69 11.15 -5.60
CA SER A 212 -15.07 10.81 -5.31
C SER A 212 -15.24 9.30 -5.15
N TYR A 213 -15.94 8.92 -4.09
CA TYR A 213 -16.31 7.54 -3.78
C TYR A 213 -17.77 7.48 -3.33
N SER A 214 -18.46 6.40 -3.64
CA SER A 214 -19.69 6.02 -2.92
C SER A 214 -19.40 5.23 -1.64
N VAL A 215 -20.38 5.15 -0.75
CA VAL A 215 -20.28 4.32 0.47
C VAL A 215 -20.04 2.85 0.11
N LEU A 216 -20.77 2.32 -0.89
CA LEU A 216 -20.56 0.99 -1.46
C LEU A 216 -19.11 0.78 -1.89
N GLU A 217 -18.58 1.73 -2.66
CA GLU A 217 -17.24 1.66 -3.21
C GLU A 217 -16.17 1.57 -2.13
N LEU A 218 -16.33 2.29 -1.01
CA LEU A 218 -15.44 2.16 0.14
C LEU A 218 -15.69 0.89 0.95
N TRP A 219 -16.95 0.47 1.10
CA TRP A 219 -17.32 -0.76 1.79
C TRP A 219 -16.77 -2.01 1.08
N GLN A 220 -16.69 -2.02 -0.23
CA GLN A 220 -16.18 -3.15 -1.03
C GLN A 220 -14.74 -2.93 -1.54
N ALA A 221 -14.05 -1.89 -1.07
CA ALA A 221 -12.75 -1.55 -1.62
C ALA A 221 -11.72 -2.67 -1.45
N GLN A 222 -11.06 -3.04 -2.54
CA GLN A 222 -9.97 -4.01 -2.48
C GLN A 222 -8.74 -3.36 -1.86
N THR A 223 -8.19 -3.95 -0.81
CA THR A 223 -6.88 -3.53 -0.29
C THR A 223 -5.77 -4.32 -0.97
N ILE A 224 -4.75 -3.61 -1.43
CA ILE A 224 -3.50 -4.16 -1.94
C ILE A 224 -2.40 -3.69 -1.01
N VAL A 225 -1.70 -4.63 -0.40
CA VAL A 225 -0.64 -4.32 0.56
C VAL A 225 0.69 -4.67 -0.07
N PHE A 226 1.57 -3.69 -0.19
CA PHE A 226 2.86 -3.86 -0.84
C PHE A 226 4.02 -3.50 0.09
N TRP A 227 5.16 -4.11 -0.19
CA TRP A 227 6.42 -3.81 0.47
C TRP A 227 7.56 -3.91 -0.53
N THR A 228 8.61 -3.14 -0.28
CA THR A 228 9.83 -3.19 -1.06
C THR A 228 11.00 -3.47 -0.12
N GLU A 229 11.86 -4.39 -0.52
CA GLU A 229 13.14 -4.64 0.14
C GLU A 229 14.23 -4.94 -0.90
N THR A 230 15.48 -4.75 -0.51
CA THR A 230 16.63 -5.13 -1.31
C THR A 230 16.96 -6.59 -1.08
N VAL A 231 17.15 -7.36 -2.15
CA VAL A 231 17.54 -8.77 -2.11
C VAL A 231 18.75 -9.03 -3.00
N MET A 232 19.49 -10.10 -2.68
CA MET A 232 20.61 -10.57 -3.50
C MET A 232 20.17 -11.77 -4.34
N ILE A 233 20.41 -11.70 -5.65
CA ILE A 233 20.30 -12.84 -6.57
C ILE A 233 21.71 -13.19 -7.00
N LYS A 234 22.30 -14.21 -6.35
CA LYS A 234 23.72 -14.53 -6.43
C LYS A 234 24.57 -13.30 -6.04
N ASP A 235 25.24 -12.67 -7.00
CA ASP A 235 26.10 -11.49 -6.89
C ASP A 235 25.38 -10.17 -7.25
N LEU A 236 24.12 -10.23 -7.68
CA LEU A 236 23.36 -9.05 -8.12
C LEU A 236 22.43 -8.55 -7.02
N GLU A 237 22.59 -7.28 -6.62
CA GLU A 237 21.68 -6.57 -5.73
C GLU A 237 20.50 -6.01 -6.54
N VAL A 238 19.28 -6.29 -6.11
CA VAL A 238 18.04 -5.83 -6.77
C VAL A 238 16.99 -5.42 -5.77
N GLU A 239 16.18 -4.43 -6.13
CA GLU A 239 14.97 -4.09 -5.38
C GLU A 239 13.84 -5.04 -5.75
N LEU A 240 13.24 -5.67 -4.74
CA LEU A 240 12.09 -6.55 -4.85
C LEU A 240 10.85 -5.80 -4.37
N THR A 241 9.80 -5.75 -5.19
CA THR A 241 8.48 -5.26 -4.78
C THR A 241 7.48 -6.40 -4.75
N VAL A 242 6.88 -6.65 -3.58
CA VAL A 242 5.89 -7.72 -3.35
C VAL A 242 4.57 -7.07 -2.94
N ALA A 243 3.46 -7.50 -3.53
CA ALA A 243 2.14 -7.08 -3.10
C ALA A 243 1.10 -8.20 -3.06
N SER A 244 0.23 -8.14 -2.06
CA SER A 244 -0.83 -9.12 -1.83
C SER A 244 -2.17 -8.45 -1.60
N THR A 245 -3.22 -9.17 -1.98
CA THR A 245 -4.61 -8.91 -1.56
C THR A 245 -4.99 -9.87 -0.43
N SER A 246 -6.20 -9.76 0.11
CA SER A 246 -6.77 -10.76 1.03
C SER A 246 -6.84 -12.18 0.44
N THR A 247 -6.89 -12.31 -0.90
CA THR A 247 -6.93 -13.61 -1.59
C THR A 247 -5.54 -14.24 -1.74
N GLY A 248 -4.48 -13.44 -1.81
CA GLY A 248 -3.13 -13.93 -2.05
C GLY A 248 -2.21 -12.92 -2.75
N LEU A 249 -1.00 -13.40 -3.07
CA LEU A 249 0.05 -12.67 -3.77
C LEU A 249 -0.46 -12.27 -5.17
N CYS A 250 -0.44 -10.98 -5.47
CA CYS A 250 -0.97 -10.45 -6.72
C CYS A 250 0.09 -9.72 -7.56
N TRP A 251 1.22 -9.36 -6.93
CA TRP A 251 2.33 -8.69 -7.59
C TRP A 251 3.67 -9.12 -7.00
N LEU A 252 4.63 -9.38 -7.87
CA LEU A 252 6.03 -9.61 -7.52
C LEU A 252 6.90 -9.17 -8.70
N SER A 253 7.69 -8.13 -8.49
CA SER A 253 8.60 -7.60 -9.51
C SER A 253 9.98 -7.27 -8.95
N LEU A 254 10.95 -7.19 -9.86
CA LEU A 254 12.34 -6.91 -9.56
C LEU A 254 12.77 -5.72 -10.42
N GLY A 255 13.14 -4.62 -9.78
CA GLY A 255 13.41 -3.35 -10.44
C GLY A 255 13.24 -2.16 -9.49
N PRO A 256 13.53 -0.93 -9.96
CA PRO A 256 13.43 0.27 -9.15
C PRO A 256 12.03 0.44 -8.52
N SER A 257 11.97 0.50 -7.20
CA SER A 257 10.74 0.47 -6.41
C SER A 257 9.73 1.56 -6.76
N VAL A 258 10.19 2.75 -7.13
CA VAL A 258 9.32 3.85 -7.57
C VAL A 258 8.60 3.50 -8.88
N GLU A 259 9.31 2.91 -9.83
CA GLU A 259 8.76 2.49 -11.12
C GLU A 259 7.83 1.29 -10.96
N GLU A 260 8.22 0.35 -10.10
CA GLU A 260 7.43 -0.84 -9.81
C GLU A 260 6.15 -0.53 -9.03
N GLU A 261 6.18 0.40 -8.08
CA GLU A 261 4.97 0.89 -7.42
C GLU A 261 4.04 1.56 -8.44
N GLN A 262 4.56 2.39 -9.35
CA GLN A 262 3.73 3.02 -10.38
C GLN A 262 3.11 1.98 -11.32
N SER A 263 3.85 0.92 -11.64
CA SER A 263 3.36 -0.20 -12.44
C SER A 263 2.26 -0.98 -11.72
N LEU A 264 2.46 -1.26 -10.42
CA LEU A 264 1.46 -1.87 -9.55
C LEU A 264 0.18 -1.02 -9.48
N ARG A 265 0.29 0.30 -9.31
CA ARG A 265 -0.84 1.24 -9.32
C ARG A 265 -1.62 1.19 -10.63
N THR A 266 -0.90 1.15 -11.75
CA THR A 266 -1.50 1.05 -13.09
C THR A 266 -2.22 -0.28 -13.28
N TRP A 267 -1.62 -1.37 -12.81
CA TRP A 267 -2.23 -2.71 -12.84
C TRP A 267 -3.47 -2.78 -11.94
N ALA A 268 -3.40 -2.24 -10.72
CA ALA A 268 -4.51 -2.20 -9.78
C ALA A 268 -5.70 -1.42 -10.34
N ALA A 269 -5.45 -0.24 -10.91
CA ALA A 269 -6.49 0.58 -11.55
C ALA A 269 -7.19 -0.10 -12.72
N ARG A 270 -6.51 -1.03 -13.39
CA ARG A 270 -7.08 -1.79 -14.49
C ARG A 270 -8.02 -2.91 -14.02
N TRP A 271 -7.69 -3.56 -12.91
CA TRP A 271 -8.34 -4.82 -12.51
C TRP A 271 -9.29 -4.67 -11.33
N PHE A 272 -9.11 -3.64 -10.50
CA PHE A 272 -9.96 -3.38 -9.35
C PHE A 272 -10.68 -2.03 -9.56
N PRO A 273 -12.02 -2.01 -9.59
CA PRO A 273 -12.78 -0.77 -9.76
C PRO A 273 -12.41 0.29 -8.73
N LYS A 274 -12.26 -0.12 -7.47
CA LYS A 274 -11.77 0.71 -6.36
C LYS A 274 -10.84 -0.08 -5.48
N TRP A 275 -9.73 0.55 -5.14
CA TRP A 275 -8.67 -0.08 -4.39
C TRP A 275 -7.92 0.93 -3.53
N PHE A 276 -7.29 0.41 -2.48
CA PHE A 276 -6.35 1.13 -1.64
C PHE A 276 -5.01 0.41 -1.69
N LEU A 277 -3.94 1.16 -1.93
CA LEU A 277 -2.59 0.64 -1.90
C LEU A 277 -1.90 1.09 -0.61
N MET A 278 -1.46 0.12 0.18
CA MET A 278 -0.90 0.34 1.51
C MET A 278 0.53 -0.20 1.56
N ARG A 279 1.48 0.62 2.01
CA ARG A 279 2.87 0.19 2.16
C ARG A 279 3.09 -0.50 3.52
N ARG A 280 3.03 -1.83 3.57
CA ARG A 280 3.29 -2.63 4.78
C ARG A 280 3.91 -4.00 4.45
N GLY A 281 4.87 -4.42 5.27
CA GLY A 281 5.56 -5.72 5.11
C GLY A 281 4.79 -6.92 5.66
N ASP A 282 3.96 -6.73 6.68
CA ASP A 282 3.38 -7.84 7.45
C ASP A 282 2.61 -8.90 6.62
N PRO A 283 1.68 -8.53 5.72
CA PRO A 283 0.94 -9.54 4.93
C PRO A 283 1.82 -10.28 3.94
N ASN A 284 2.94 -9.68 3.54
CA ASN A 284 3.86 -10.27 2.57
C ASN A 284 4.94 -11.15 3.23
N ARG A 285 4.98 -11.25 4.57
CA ARG A 285 6.05 -11.97 5.30
C ARG A 285 6.25 -13.42 4.84
N LYS A 286 5.16 -14.18 4.63
CA LYS A 286 5.26 -15.56 4.14
C LYS A 286 5.85 -15.62 2.74
N ALA A 287 5.43 -14.70 1.86
CA ALA A 287 5.93 -14.64 0.49
C ALA A 287 7.41 -14.26 0.45
N VAL A 288 7.79 -13.20 1.16
CA VAL A 288 9.17 -12.74 1.34
C VAL A 288 10.05 -13.86 1.90
N GLY A 289 9.62 -14.56 2.96
CA GLY A 289 10.39 -15.65 3.54
C GLY A 289 10.64 -16.80 2.55
N GLN A 290 9.62 -17.23 1.80
CA GLN A 290 9.82 -18.26 0.77
C GLN A 290 10.70 -17.78 -0.39
N LEU A 291 10.62 -16.50 -0.76
CA LEU A 291 11.49 -15.92 -1.79
C LEU A 291 12.94 -15.90 -1.33
N GLN A 292 13.21 -15.50 -0.09
CA GLN A 292 14.56 -15.54 0.47
C GLN A 292 15.12 -16.97 0.53
N GLU A 293 14.31 -17.96 0.91
CA GLU A 293 14.71 -19.38 0.85
C GLU A 293 15.01 -19.84 -0.59
N TYR A 294 14.21 -19.40 -1.56
CA TYR A 294 14.41 -19.71 -2.98
C TYR A 294 15.69 -19.08 -3.53
N LEU A 295 15.92 -17.79 -3.25
CA LEU A 295 17.13 -17.07 -3.67
C LEU A 295 18.39 -17.62 -3.01
N ALA A 296 18.26 -18.24 -1.83
CA ALA A 296 19.33 -18.99 -1.17
C ALA A 296 19.51 -20.44 -1.68
N GLY A 297 18.74 -20.87 -2.68
CA GLY A 297 18.78 -22.24 -3.24
C GLY A 297 18.19 -23.32 -2.31
N LYS A 298 17.54 -22.94 -1.21
CA LYS A 298 16.98 -23.87 -0.21
C LYS A 298 15.55 -24.31 -0.53
N ARG A 299 14.85 -23.56 -1.38
CA ARG A 299 13.48 -23.84 -1.82
C ARG A 299 13.41 -23.95 -3.34
N LYS A 300 12.62 -24.92 -3.81
CA LYS A 300 12.34 -25.13 -5.24
C LYS A 300 10.88 -24.89 -5.63
N GLU A 301 9.97 -24.91 -4.65
CA GLU A 301 8.53 -24.79 -4.86
C GLU A 301 7.90 -23.78 -3.89
N PHE A 302 6.92 -23.01 -4.39
CA PHE A 302 6.18 -22.02 -3.60
C PHE A 302 4.82 -22.56 -3.17
N THR A 303 4.38 -22.20 -1.97
CA THR A 303 3.07 -22.60 -1.39
C THR A 303 2.23 -21.40 -0.98
N ILE A 304 2.44 -20.28 -1.66
CA ILE A 304 1.76 -19.01 -1.41
C ILE A 304 0.50 -18.96 -2.28
N PRO A 305 -0.69 -18.65 -1.74
CA PRO A 305 -1.87 -18.39 -2.54
C PRO A 305 -1.62 -17.26 -3.55
N LEU A 306 -2.07 -17.43 -4.78
CA LEU A 306 -1.93 -16.42 -5.84
C LEU A 306 -3.28 -15.79 -6.16
N HIS A 307 -3.28 -14.48 -6.41
CA HIS A 307 -4.43 -13.76 -6.93
C HIS A 307 -4.03 -13.07 -8.25
N GLN A 308 -4.08 -13.86 -9.33
CA GLN A 308 -3.70 -13.40 -10.66
C GLN A 308 -4.87 -12.71 -11.36
N MET A 309 -4.65 -11.48 -11.85
CA MET A 309 -5.61 -10.77 -12.70
C MET A 309 -5.02 -10.56 -14.10
N GLY A 310 -5.71 -11.12 -15.08
CA GLY A 310 -5.29 -11.15 -16.48
C GLY A 310 -6.45 -11.48 -17.41
N THR A 311 -6.26 -11.31 -18.72
CA THR A 311 -7.22 -11.85 -19.69
C THR A 311 -7.25 -13.38 -19.62
N PRO A 312 -8.32 -14.05 -20.08
CA PRO A 312 -8.38 -15.51 -20.09
C PRO A 312 -7.15 -16.17 -20.75
N PHE A 313 -6.64 -15.57 -21.84
CA PHE A 313 -5.43 -16.04 -22.50
C PHE A 313 -4.17 -15.86 -21.64
N GLN A 314 -4.03 -14.72 -20.95
CA GLN A 314 -2.91 -14.49 -20.04
C GLN A 314 -2.90 -15.48 -18.89
N LEU A 315 -4.06 -15.70 -18.25
CA LEU A 315 -4.22 -16.67 -17.17
C LEU A 315 -3.84 -18.09 -17.63
N LYS A 316 -4.30 -18.53 -18.81
CA LYS A 316 -3.92 -19.82 -19.40
C LYS A 316 -2.41 -19.94 -19.60
N VAL A 317 -1.76 -18.89 -20.11
CA VAL A 317 -0.30 -18.87 -20.28
C VAL A 317 0.42 -18.96 -18.94
N TRP A 318 0.00 -18.19 -17.93
CA TRP A 318 0.62 -18.19 -16.60
C TRP A 318 0.43 -19.50 -15.85
N GLU A 319 -0.68 -20.19 -16.07
CA GLU A 319 -0.89 -21.55 -15.57
C GLU A 319 0.14 -22.53 -16.16
N GLU A 320 0.34 -22.51 -17.48
CA GLU A 320 1.37 -23.35 -18.13
C GLU A 320 2.79 -22.97 -17.71
N LEU A 321 3.08 -21.69 -17.45
CA LEU A 321 4.35 -21.28 -16.85
C LEU A 321 4.56 -21.93 -15.48
N GLY A 322 3.53 -21.96 -14.64
CA GLY A 322 3.58 -22.58 -13.31
C GLY A 322 3.90 -24.09 -13.33
N ARG A 323 3.73 -24.76 -14.48
CA ARG A 323 4.05 -26.18 -14.66
C ARG A 323 5.49 -26.45 -15.08
N ILE A 324 6.27 -25.42 -15.42
CA ILE A 324 7.68 -25.59 -15.79
C ILE A 324 8.48 -25.87 -14.51
N PRO A 325 9.14 -27.04 -14.35
CA PRO A 325 9.86 -27.37 -13.12
C PRO A 325 11.07 -26.47 -12.85
N TYR A 326 11.49 -26.42 -11.59
CA TYR A 326 12.74 -25.77 -11.18
C TYR A 326 13.94 -26.39 -11.91
N GLY A 327 14.81 -25.56 -12.49
CA GLY A 327 16.00 -26.01 -13.22
C GLY A 327 15.72 -26.44 -14.67
N GLU A 328 14.46 -26.39 -15.11
CA GLU A 328 14.08 -26.67 -16.50
C GLU A 328 13.71 -25.39 -17.25
N THR A 329 13.85 -25.44 -18.57
CA THR A 329 13.40 -24.38 -19.48
C THR A 329 12.45 -24.89 -20.53
N ARG A 330 11.66 -23.99 -21.12
CA ARG A 330 10.82 -24.24 -22.30
C ARG A 330 11.05 -23.15 -23.33
N SER A 331 10.85 -23.44 -24.60
CA SER A 331 10.86 -22.39 -25.61
C SER A 331 9.50 -21.67 -25.69
N TYR A 332 9.48 -20.45 -26.21
CA TYR A 332 8.21 -19.78 -26.56
C TYR A 332 7.34 -20.61 -27.52
N GLY A 333 7.95 -21.47 -28.35
CA GLY A 333 7.23 -22.41 -29.21
C GLY A 333 6.55 -23.52 -28.43
N ASP A 334 7.25 -24.09 -27.45
CA ASP A 334 6.70 -25.15 -26.58
C ASP A 334 5.53 -24.60 -25.75
N LEU A 335 5.70 -23.40 -25.19
CA LEU A 335 4.62 -22.73 -24.46
C LEU A 335 3.42 -22.44 -25.37
N ALA A 336 3.65 -21.96 -26.59
CA ALA A 336 2.60 -21.72 -27.58
C ALA A 336 1.82 -23.01 -27.94
N MET A 337 2.51 -24.15 -28.05
CA MET A 337 1.87 -25.45 -28.25
C MET A 337 1.04 -25.87 -27.03
N SER A 338 1.57 -25.70 -25.81
CA SER A 338 0.87 -26.10 -24.57
C SER A 338 -0.43 -25.33 -24.32
N VAL A 339 -0.55 -24.11 -24.84
CA VAL A 339 -1.78 -23.29 -24.72
C VAL A 339 -2.72 -23.41 -25.91
N ASP A 340 -2.55 -24.42 -26.77
CA ASP A 340 -3.33 -24.66 -28.00
C ASP A 340 -3.26 -23.49 -29.00
N ASN A 341 -2.14 -22.77 -29.03
CA ASN A 341 -1.90 -21.70 -30.00
C ASN A 341 -0.53 -21.85 -30.68
N PRO A 342 -0.31 -22.90 -31.50
CA PRO A 342 1.02 -23.22 -32.04
C PRO A 342 1.68 -22.10 -32.86
N LYS A 343 0.88 -21.22 -33.47
CA LYS A 343 1.37 -20.06 -34.25
C LYS A 343 1.48 -18.77 -33.39
N GLY A 344 1.13 -18.85 -32.11
CA GLY A 344 0.97 -17.73 -31.19
C GLY A 344 2.22 -17.34 -30.40
N GLN A 345 3.43 -17.64 -30.88
CA GLN A 345 4.69 -17.38 -30.17
C GLN A 345 4.83 -15.92 -29.68
N ARG A 346 4.45 -14.95 -30.50
CA ARG A 346 4.47 -13.52 -30.10
C ARG A 346 3.42 -13.22 -29.04
N ALA A 347 2.23 -13.82 -29.15
CA ALA A 347 1.15 -13.63 -28.19
C ALA A 347 1.52 -14.19 -26.80
N VAL A 348 2.10 -15.40 -26.76
CA VAL A 348 2.60 -15.96 -25.49
C VAL A 348 3.78 -15.16 -24.95
N GLY A 349 4.67 -14.64 -25.82
CA GLY A 349 5.75 -13.75 -25.39
C GLY A 349 5.24 -12.47 -24.72
N MET A 350 4.20 -11.84 -25.28
CA MET A 350 3.55 -10.68 -24.65
C MET A 350 2.83 -11.04 -23.35
N ALA A 351 2.19 -12.20 -23.27
CA ALA A 351 1.56 -12.67 -22.03
C ALA A 351 2.61 -12.97 -20.94
N ASN A 352 3.75 -13.57 -21.32
CA ASN A 352 4.89 -13.85 -20.44
C ASN A 352 5.50 -12.55 -19.88
N ASN A 353 5.66 -11.52 -20.71
CA ASN A 353 6.16 -10.21 -20.29
C ASN A 353 5.20 -9.54 -19.29
N ARG A 354 3.88 -9.69 -19.49
CA ARG A 354 2.85 -9.09 -18.61
C ARG A 354 2.55 -9.89 -17.35
N ASN A 355 3.37 -10.88 -17.00
CA ASN A 355 3.20 -11.63 -15.76
C ASN A 355 3.40 -10.71 -14.54
N PRO A 356 2.37 -10.50 -13.71
CA PRO A 356 2.50 -9.61 -12.55
C PRO A 356 3.24 -10.27 -11.37
N ILE A 357 3.43 -11.59 -11.37
CA ILE A 357 4.00 -12.33 -10.23
C ILE A 357 5.27 -13.07 -10.69
N GLY A 358 6.35 -12.32 -10.91
CA GLY A 358 7.66 -12.89 -11.30
C GLY A 358 8.21 -13.89 -10.28
N ILE A 359 9.20 -14.68 -10.67
CA ILE A 359 9.80 -15.80 -9.90
C ILE A 359 8.81 -16.93 -9.59
N VAL A 360 7.73 -16.62 -8.85
CA VAL A 360 6.70 -17.57 -8.40
C VAL A 360 5.90 -18.10 -9.58
N VAL A 361 5.49 -17.22 -10.50
CA VAL A 361 5.08 -17.63 -11.85
C VAL A 361 6.34 -17.49 -12.72
N PRO A 362 6.98 -18.60 -13.12
CA PRO A 362 8.37 -18.60 -13.54
C PRO A 362 8.55 -18.19 -15.01
N CYS A 363 8.22 -16.94 -15.34
CA CYS A 363 8.38 -16.38 -16.69
C CYS A 363 9.84 -16.30 -17.17
N HIS A 364 10.81 -16.39 -16.25
CA HIS A 364 12.25 -16.48 -16.55
C HIS A 364 12.65 -17.83 -17.15
N ARG A 365 11.88 -18.91 -16.93
CA ARG A 365 12.16 -20.26 -17.47
C ARG A 365 11.83 -20.42 -18.95
N VAL A 366 11.28 -19.39 -19.60
CA VAL A 366 10.97 -19.42 -21.03
C VAL A 366 12.05 -18.71 -21.84
N ILE A 367 12.68 -19.41 -22.78
CA ILE A 367 13.82 -18.91 -23.57
C ILE A 367 13.61 -19.07 -25.08
N GLY A 368 14.51 -18.50 -25.89
CA GLY A 368 14.52 -18.73 -27.33
C GLY A 368 14.86 -20.18 -27.67
N LYS A 369 14.34 -20.70 -28.79
CA LYS A 369 14.58 -22.09 -29.22
C LYS A 369 16.08 -22.44 -29.40
N ASN A 370 16.90 -21.44 -29.68
CA ASN A 370 18.36 -21.56 -29.80
C ASN A 370 19.11 -21.36 -28.47
N GLY A 371 18.42 -21.33 -27.33
CA GLY A 371 19.01 -21.07 -26.02
C GLY A 371 19.20 -19.58 -25.70
N SER A 372 18.82 -18.66 -26.59
CA SER A 372 18.98 -17.23 -26.33
C SER A 372 18.06 -16.72 -25.22
N LEU A 373 18.62 -15.91 -24.32
CA LEU A 373 17.86 -15.16 -23.34
C LEU A 373 17.24 -13.95 -24.02
N THR A 374 15.91 -13.98 -24.17
CA THR A 374 15.15 -12.87 -24.74
C THR A 374 13.94 -12.58 -23.85
N GLY A 375 13.63 -11.29 -23.70
CA GLY A 375 12.44 -10.79 -23.01
C GLY A 375 12.35 -11.18 -21.53
N TYR A 376 12.46 -10.19 -20.65
CA TYR A 376 12.11 -10.32 -19.23
C TYR A 376 11.75 -8.94 -18.68
N ALA A 377 10.67 -8.85 -17.91
CA ALA A 377 10.21 -7.57 -17.37
C ALA A 377 11.27 -6.94 -16.46
N GLY A 378 11.91 -7.74 -15.59
CA GLY A 378 13.02 -7.29 -14.74
C GLY A 378 14.39 -7.23 -15.42
N GLY A 379 14.46 -7.31 -16.76
CA GLY A 379 15.74 -7.27 -17.49
C GLY A 379 16.49 -8.62 -17.63
N LEU A 380 17.35 -8.72 -18.64
CA LEU A 380 18.00 -9.98 -19.00
C LEU A 380 19.03 -10.47 -17.98
N GLU A 381 19.68 -9.55 -17.26
CA GLU A 381 20.66 -9.88 -16.22
C GLU A 381 20.02 -10.66 -15.07
N ILE A 382 18.87 -10.19 -14.57
CA ILE A 382 18.08 -10.89 -13.56
C ILE A 382 17.65 -12.27 -14.04
N LYS A 383 17.14 -12.36 -15.29
CA LYS A 383 16.72 -13.63 -15.88
C LYS A 383 17.88 -14.64 -15.93
N GLN A 384 19.07 -14.19 -16.34
CA GLN A 384 20.26 -15.02 -16.36
C GLN A 384 20.59 -15.53 -14.96
N ARG A 385 20.65 -14.64 -13.96
CA ARG A 385 20.98 -15.01 -12.57
C ARG A 385 19.99 -15.98 -11.95
N LEU A 386 18.70 -15.83 -12.23
CA LEU A 386 17.68 -16.78 -11.80
C LEU A 386 17.88 -18.16 -12.45
N LEU A 387 18.17 -18.22 -13.75
CA LEU A 387 18.42 -19.49 -14.44
C LEU A 387 19.71 -20.17 -13.96
N GLU A 388 20.77 -19.40 -13.68
CA GLU A 388 22.01 -19.91 -13.09
C GLU A 388 21.78 -20.43 -11.66
N LEU A 389 21.02 -19.70 -10.84
CA LEU A 389 20.62 -20.13 -9.50
C LEU A 389 19.89 -21.47 -9.53
N GLU A 390 19.01 -21.65 -10.52
CA GLU A 390 18.28 -22.90 -10.72
C GLU A 390 19.12 -24.05 -11.30
N GLY A 391 20.34 -23.78 -11.77
CA GLY A 391 21.17 -24.73 -12.50
C GLY A 391 20.65 -25.05 -13.91
N ALA A 392 19.75 -24.21 -14.44
CA ALA A 392 19.17 -24.38 -15.78
C ALA A 392 20.13 -23.96 -16.90
N ILE A 393 21.10 -23.09 -16.58
CA ILE A 393 22.21 -22.70 -17.46
C ILE A 393 23.52 -22.67 -16.65
N LEU A 394 24.66 -22.77 -17.35
CA LEU A 394 25.98 -22.66 -16.72
C LEU A 394 26.24 -21.25 -16.19
N ASP A 395 26.96 -21.16 -15.08
CA ASP A 395 27.40 -19.89 -14.50
C ASP A 395 28.54 -19.28 -15.32
N ILE A 396 28.25 -18.21 -16.07
CA ILE A 396 29.23 -17.58 -16.97
C ILE A 396 30.19 -16.67 -16.17
N THR A 397 29.94 -16.41 -14.88
CA THR A 397 30.79 -15.53 -14.06
C THR A 397 32.09 -16.20 -13.58
N CYS A 398 32.16 -17.53 -13.61
CA CYS A 398 33.31 -18.26 -13.10
C CYS A 398 34.45 -18.43 -14.13
N ASP A 399 34.24 -18.06 -15.40
CA ASP A 399 35.24 -18.20 -16.49
C ASP A 399 36.17 -16.97 -16.65
N LYS A 400 36.25 -16.10 -15.63
CA LYS A 400 37.17 -14.93 -15.60
C LYS A 400 38.20 -14.97 -14.46
N ALA A 401 38.61 -16.14 -13.99
CA ALA A 401 39.76 -16.30 -13.09
C ALA A 401 40.65 -17.47 -13.52
#